data_AF-A0A8C6SFC2-F1
#
_entry.id   AF-A0A8C6SFC2-F1
#
_cell.length_a   1.000
_cell.length_b   1.000
_cell.length_c   1.000
_cell.angle_alpha   90.00
_cell.angle_beta   90.00
_cell.angle_gamma   90.00
#
_symmetry.space_group_name_H-M   'P 1'
#
loop_
_entity.id
_entity.type
_entity.pdbx_description
1 polymer ?
#
loop_
_entity_poly.entity_id
_entity_poly.type
_entity_poly.pdbx_seq_one_letter_code
_entity_poly.pdbx_strand_id
1 'polypeptide(L)'
;CSVATKLCLRLLLRLNACLCHLHVETLQSKRELQGTLKQVQKLLTAHETSYCNKTIYQTTCPKLDAPTNGRKLGKSQSVGHEVHFLCDPGYELVGAESRLCQESLVWSGQQPTCRDINECASSPCLNGGTCVDEASQFSCVCAKGWAGVTCQNIDECQLFHNGQAGRLCQHACVNTAGGYRCTCPAGYDVTRDGRGCKDIDECATRLNNCTKDQTCINTNGGFQCVRVECPKIPNATYIKTSPMRCERNPCPMDNKACSQTPNSFSYHYLSLVSNLSAPRVMFRVSALRQVGDTLRFSLLGGRPIRRYFTVQRSDRLTGQLMLVSPVQGPATLEAEVEMMELERREQLGRYITKVTMFVSQYDF
;
A
#
# COMPACT_ATOMS: atom_id res chain seq x y z
N CYS A 1 -32.46 61.99 41.04
CA CYS A 1 -32.06 63.36 41.46
C CYS A 1 -31.49 64.22 40.30
N SER A 2 -32.05 64.19 39.08
CA SER A 2 -31.52 64.97 37.94
C SER A 2 -32.51 66.00 37.38
N VAL A 3 -33.82 65.70 37.36
CA VAL A 3 -34.80 66.61 36.76
C VAL A 3 -35.14 67.80 37.68
N ALA A 4 -35.46 67.56 38.96
CA ALA A 4 -35.86 68.60 39.90
C ALA A 4 -34.73 69.63 40.18
N THR A 5 -33.47 69.16 40.31
CA THR A 5 -32.29 70.01 40.55
C THR A 5 -31.96 70.87 39.32
N LYS A 6 -32.01 70.29 38.12
CA LYS A 6 -31.85 71.06 36.86
C LYS A 6 -32.99 72.05 36.63
N LEU A 7 -34.21 71.72 37.03
CA LEU A 7 -35.35 72.63 36.98
C LEU A 7 -35.16 73.81 37.94
N CYS A 8 -34.72 73.54 39.18
CA CYS A 8 -34.38 74.58 40.17
C CYS A 8 -33.25 75.50 39.67
N LEU A 9 -32.19 74.96 39.07
CA LEU A 9 -31.09 75.78 38.53
C LEU A 9 -31.57 76.69 37.39
N ARG A 10 -32.43 76.18 36.50
CA ARG A 10 -33.03 76.96 35.40
C ARG A 10 -33.97 78.04 35.92
N LEU A 11 -34.77 77.75 36.94
CA LEU A 11 -35.65 78.72 37.61
C LEU A 11 -34.83 79.83 38.29
N LEU A 12 -33.75 79.49 38.98
CA LEU A 12 -32.84 80.46 39.61
C LEU A 12 -32.14 81.37 38.60
N LEU A 13 -31.68 80.84 37.47
CA LEU A 13 -31.11 81.65 36.39
C LEU A 13 -32.14 82.65 35.82
N ARG A 14 -33.40 82.23 35.68
CA ARG A 14 -34.48 83.12 35.22
C ARG A 14 -34.85 84.18 36.26
N LEU A 15 -34.88 83.83 37.55
CA LEU A 15 -35.06 84.78 38.65
C LEU A 15 -33.94 85.82 38.71
N ASN A 16 -32.69 85.41 38.50
CA ASN A 16 -31.54 86.33 38.46
C ASN A 16 -31.64 87.31 37.28
N ALA A 17 -32.07 86.83 36.11
CA ALA A 17 -32.30 87.67 34.93
C ALA A 17 -33.46 88.67 35.16
N CYS A 18 -34.51 88.25 35.86
CA CYS A 18 -35.65 89.10 36.22
C CYS A 18 -35.23 90.23 37.19
N LEU A 19 -34.39 89.92 38.18
CA LEU A 19 -33.79 90.90 39.11
C LEU A 19 -32.92 91.96 38.41
N CYS A 20 -32.25 91.63 37.29
CA CYS A 20 -31.52 92.63 36.50
C CYS A 20 -32.44 93.70 35.92
N HIS A 21 -33.69 93.36 35.57
CA HIS A 21 -34.67 94.26 34.95
C HIS A 21 -35.56 95.03 35.93
N LEU A 22 -35.55 94.72 37.24
CA LEU A 22 -36.27 95.52 38.24
C LEU A 22 -35.52 96.82 38.58
N HIS A 23 -36.22 97.96 38.43
CA HIS A 23 -35.86 99.27 38.99
C HIS A 23 -36.46 99.36 40.41
N VAL A 24 -35.63 99.16 41.43
CA VAL A 24 -35.99 99.30 42.85
C VAL A 24 -35.10 100.39 43.44
N GLU A 25 -35.70 101.38 44.10
CA GLU A 25 -35.06 102.64 44.54
C GLU A 25 -34.12 102.52 45.76
N THR A 26 -33.72 101.31 46.17
CA THR A 26 -32.66 101.14 47.18
C THR A 26 -31.63 100.10 46.74
N LEU A 27 -30.43 100.59 46.39
CA LEU A 27 -29.28 99.82 45.90
C LEU A 27 -28.79 98.71 46.87
N GLN A 28 -29.14 98.79 48.15
CA GLN A 28 -28.75 97.81 49.18
C GLN A 28 -29.51 96.49 49.07
N SER A 29 -30.85 96.49 48.93
CA SER A 29 -31.63 95.23 48.94
C SER A 29 -31.42 94.37 47.69
N LYS A 30 -31.18 95.01 46.52
CA LYS A 30 -30.88 94.32 45.26
C LYS A 30 -29.54 93.55 45.32
N ARG A 31 -28.52 94.14 45.97
CA ARG A 31 -27.21 93.48 46.16
C ARG A 31 -27.30 92.31 47.14
N GLU A 32 -28.09 92.44 48.20
CA GLU A 32 -28.33 91.34 49.17
C GLU A 32 -29.09 90.17 48.53
N LEU A 33 -30.11 90.44 47.73
CA LEU A 33 -30.84 89.43 46.95
C LEU A 33 -29.96 88.74 45.90
N GLN A 34 -29.11 89.49 45.20
CA GLN A 34 -28.15 88.91 44.25
C GLN A 34 -27.05 88.09 44.95
N GLY A 35 -26.62 88.50 46.14
CA GLY A 35 -25.67 87.77 46.98
C GLY A 35 -26.25 86.43 47.45
N THR A 36 -27.46 86.44 47.98
CA THR A 36 -28.18 85.22 48.40
C THR A 36 -28.45 84.28 47.22
N LEU A 37 -28.83 84.79 46.04
CA LEU A 37 -29.03 83.95 44.86
C LEU A 37 -27.74 83.27 44.40
N LYS A 38 -26.60 84.00 44.38
CA LYS A 38 -25.28 83.42 44.08
C LYS A 38 -24.85 82.39 45.11
N GLN A 39 -25.14 82.61 46.39
CA GLN A 39 -24.86 81.67 47.47
C GLN A 39 -25.66 80.36 47.27
N VAL A 40 -26.96 80.46 46.98
CA VAL A 40 -27.83 79.31 46.70
C VAL A 40 -27.37 78.57 45.45
N GLN A 41 -26.99 79.28 44.39
CA GLN A 41 -26.47 78.68 43.16
C GLN A 41 -25.15 77.93 43.42
N LYS A 42 -24.25 78.49 44.24
CA LYS A 42 -22.99 77.84 44.65
C LYS A 42 -23.23 76.60 45.50
N LEU A 43 -24.19 76.63 46.42
CA LEU A 43 -24.57 75.49 47.24
C LEU A 43 -25.21 74.37 46.41
N LEU A 44 -26.06 74.71 45.44
CA LEU A 44 -26.66 73.74 44.51
C LEU A 44 -25.61 73.10 43.59
N THR A 45 -24.66 73.87 43.05
CA THR A 45 -23.54 73.32 42.25
C THR A 45 -22.56 72.52 43.10
N ALA A 46 -22.32 72.91 44.36
CA ALA A 46 -21.54 72.13 45.30
C ALA A 46 -22.25 70.83 45.71
N HIS A 47 -23.58 70.83 45.84
CA HIS A 47 -24.37 69.61 46.07
C HIS A 47 -24.35 68.70 44.84
N GLU A 48 -24.46 69.24 43.62
CA GLU A 48 -24.35 68.47 42.37
C GLU A 48 -22.95 67.85 42.21
N THR A 49 -21.89 68.54 42.61
CA THR A 49 -20.51 68.00 42.53
C THR A 49 -20.12 67.11 43.71
N SER A 50 -20.66 67.32 44.92
CA SER A 50 -20.33 66.54 46.13
C SER A 50 -21.16 65.26 46.28
N TYR A 51 -22.46 65.30 46.00
CA TYR A 51 -23.37 64.15 46.23
C TYR A 51 -23.65 63.32 44.98
N CYS A 52 -23.61 63.90 43.76
CA CYS A 52 -23.87 63.12 42.54
C CYS A 52 -22.62 62.48 41.93
N ASN A 53 -21.41 63.00 42.17
CA ASN A 53 -20.17 62.42 41.63
C ASN A 53 -19.44 61.44 42.56
N LYS A 54 -20.01 61.13 43.75
CA LYS A 54 -19.38 60.22 44.73
C LYS A 54 -20.08 58.89 44.96
N THR A 55 -21.02 58.52 44.09
CA THR A 55 -21.57 57.16 44.09
C THR A 55 -21.70 56.66 42.67
N ILE A 56 -20.65 55.98 42.20
CA ILE A 56 -20.80 55.01 41.11
C ILE A 56 -21.61 53.86 41.72
N TYR A 57 -22.94 53.98 41.73
CA TYR A 57 -23.78 52.82 41.99
C TYR A 57 -23.50 51.85 40.85
N GLN A 58 -22.91 50.70 41.15
CA GLN A 58 -22.72 49.63 40.18
C GLN A 58 -24.12 49.21 39.72
N THR A 59 -24.47 49.49 38.46
CA THR A 59 -25.80 49.21 37.88
C THR A 59 -25.80 47.97 36.98
N THR A 60 -24.64 47.32 36.85
CA THR A 60 -24.42 46.18 35.96
C THR A 60 -23.63 45.09 36.68
N CYS A 61 -23.85 43.84 36.30
CA CYS A 61 -23.05 42.73 36.80
C CYS A 61 -21.58 42.86 36.37
N PRO A 62 -20.63 42.23 37.09
CA PRO A 62 -19.22 42.22 36.72
C PRO A 62 -18.99 41.71 35.30
N LYS A 63 -17.91 42.16 34.66
CA LYS A 63 -17.53 41.66 33.34
C LYS A 63 -17.17 40.18 33.42
N LEU A 64 -17.87 39.33 32.65
CA LEU A 64 -17.47 37.95 32.42
C LEU A 64 -16.48 37.87 31.27
N ASP A 65 -15.51 36.97 31.38
CA ASP A 65 -14.61 36.61 30.29
C ASP A 65 -15.07 35.30 29.64
N ALA A 66 -14.60 35.04 28.41
CA ALA A 66 -14.85 33.76 27.78
C ALA A 66 -14.03 32.67 28.50
N PRO A 67 -14.55 31.44 28.64
CA PRO A 67 -13.74 30.34 29.12
C PRO A 67 -12.56 30.08 28.18
N THR A 68 -11.45 29.58 28.70
CA THR A 68 -10.32 29.10 27.88
C THR A 68 -10.82 28.03 26.91
N ASN A 69 -10.39 28.08 25.65
CA ASN A 69 -10.89 27.21 24.56
C ASN A 69 -12.41 27.28 24.38
N GLY A 70 -12.96 28.49 24.53
CA GLY A 70 -14.37 28.75 24.31
C GLY A 70 -14.66 30.23 24.08
N ARG A 71 -15.94 30.52 23.86
CA ARG A 71 -16.45 31.82 23.47
C ARG A 71 -17.69 32.15 24.29
N LYS A 72 -17.87 33.45 24.54
CA LYS A 72 -19.11 33.98 25.14
C LYS A 72 -19.95 34.68 24.08
N LEU A 73 -21.26 34.47 24.14
CA LEU A 73 -22.25 35.14 23.30
C LEU A 73 -23.08 36.08 24.18
N GLY A 74 -23.10 37.36 23.81
CA GLY A 74 -23.71 38.42 24.59
C GLY A 74 -22.69 39.40 25.16
N LYS A 75 -23.03 40.69 25.10
CA LYS A 75 -22.18 41.80 25.58
C LYS A 75 -22.82 42.62 26.70
N SER A 76 -24.12 42.43 26.93
CA SER A 76 -24.87 43.17 27.94
C SER A 76 -24.56 42.63 29.34
N GLN A 77 -24.37 43.55 30.28
CA GLN A 77 -24.17 43.26 31.70
C GLN A 77 -25.33 43.79 32.55
N SER A 78 -26.40 44.24 31.89
CA SER A 78 -27.58 44.77 32.53
C SER A 78 -28.39 43.66 33.21
N VAL A 79 -29.02 43.98 34.34
CA VAL A 79 -29.92 43.07 35.04
C VAL A 79 -30.99 42.52 34.09
N GLY A 80 -31.24 41.21 34.16
CA GLY A 80 -32.18 40.49 33.30
C GLY A 80 -31.61 40.03 31.96
N HIS A 81 -30.37 40.41 31.60
CA HIS A 81 -29.71 39.86 30.41
C HIS A 81 -28.97 38.56 30.71
N GLU A 82 -28.99 37.66 29.73
CA GLU A 82 -28.31 36.38 29.74
C GLU A 82 -27.09 36.38 28.78
N VAL A 83 -26.02 35.71 29.20
CA VAL A 83 -24.81 35.48 28.41
C VAL A 83 -24.63 33.98 28.28
N HIS A 84 -24.50 33.49 27.05
CA HIS A 84 -24.30 32.08 26.73
C HIS A 84 -22.82 31.77 26.52
N PHE A 85 -22.43 30.53 26.80
CA PHE A 85 -21.07 30.03 26.65
C PHE A 85 -21.04 28.84 25.71
N LEU A 86 -20.08 28.86 24.79
CA LEU A 86 -19.81 27.78 23.86
C LEU A 86 -18.34 27.40 23.98
N CYS A 87 -18.04 26.12 23.85
CA CYS A 87 -16.65 25.67 23.73
C CYS A 87 -16.22 25.64 22.27
N ASP A 88 -14.93 25.83 22.03
CA ASP A 88 -14.33 25.61 20.71
C ASP A 88 -14.42 24.09 20.38
N PRO A 89 -14.35 23.69 19.09
CA PRO A 89 -14.40 22.29 18.70
C PRO A 89 -13.39 21.43 19.48
N GLY A 90 -13.80 20.21 19.86
CA GLY A 90 -13.01 19.29 20.69
C GLY A 90 -13.03 19.54 22.19
N TYR A 91 -13.77 20.55 22.63
CA TYR A 91 -13.99 20.79 24.05
C TYR A 91 -15.47 20.66 24.40
N GLU A 92 -15.75 20.05 25.54
CA GLU A 92 -17.09 19.94 26.10
C GLU A 92 -17.30 20.98 27.21
N LEU A 93 -18.53 21.51 27.28
CA LEU A 93 -18.90 22.49 28.29
C LEU A 93 -19.16 21.79 29.63
N VAL A 94 -18.40 22.18 30.65
CA VAL A 94 -18.59 21.74 32.03
C VAL A 94 -19.18 22.90 32.84
N GLY A 95 -20.45 22.76 33.24
CA GLY A 95 -21.20 23.77 33.98
C GLY A 95 -22.46 24.23 33.26
N ALA A 96 -22.92 25.45 33.55
CA ALA A 96 -24.12 26.00 32.94
C ALA A 96 -23.83 26.60 31.55
N GLU A 97 -24.71 26.35 30.57
CA GLU A 97 -24.65 26.89 29.20
C GLU A 97 -24.86 28.40 29.12
N SER A 98 -25.46 28.98 30.17
CA SER A 98 -25.76 30.39 30.25
C SER A 98 -25.72 30.91 31.68
N ARG A 99 -25.51 32.22 31.81
CA ARG A 99 -25.57 32.94 33.09
C ARG A 99 -26.42 34.17 32.94
N LEU A 100 -27.29 34.40 33.92
CA LEU A 100 -28.23 35.51 34.00
C LEU A 100 -27.72 36.55 35.01
N CYS A 101 -27.74 37.83 34.64
CA CYS A 101 -27.45 38.92 35.56
C CYS A 101 -28.66 39.16 36.47
N GLN A 102 -28.53 38.83 37.76
CA GLN A 102 -29.62 38.92 38.73
C GLN A 102 -29.78 40.34 39.29
N GLU A 103 -30.91 40.62 39.94
CA GLU A 103 -31.17 41.90 40.62
C GLU A 103 -30.16 42.21 41.73
N SER A 104 -29.53 41.16 42.30
CA SER A 104 -28.43 41.24 43.27
C SER A 104 -27.09 41.71 42.65
N LEU A 105 -27.05 41.97 41.34
CA LEU A 105 -25.84 42.33 40.57
C LEU A 105 -24.76 41.25 40.56
N VAL A 106 -25.16 40.00 40.78
CA VAL A 106 -24.31 38.81 40.69
C VAL A 106 -24.84 37.92 39.56
N TRP A 107 -23.92 37.31 38.82
CA TRP A 107 -24.28 36.34 37.78
C TRP A 107 -24.75 35.03 38.42
N SER A 108 -25.81 34.43 37.87
CA SER A 108 -26.26 33.11 38.30
C SER A 108 -25.16 32.05 38.13
N GLY A 109 -25.11 31.11 39.07
CA GLY A 109 -24.21 29.95 39.01
C GLY A 109 -22.71 30.29 39.03
N GLN A 110 -21.89 29.27 38.75
CA GLN A 110 -20.44 29.41 38.61
C GLN A 110 -20.05 29.63 37.14
N GLN A 111 -18.85 30.18 36.92
CA GLN A 111 -18.31 30.32 35.57
C GLN A 111 -18.09 28.93 34.96
N PRO A 112 -18.69 28.60 33.79
CA PRO A 112 -18.44 27.32 33.15
C PRO A 112 -17.02 27.25 32.58
N THR A 113 -16.53 26.03 32.42
CA THR A 113 -15.21 25.74 31.85
C THR A 113 -15.35 24.83 30.64
N CYS A 114 -14.43 24.94 29.70
CA CYS A 114 -14.33 24.02 28.57
C CYS A 114 -13.26 22.97 28.88
N ARG A 115 -13.66 21.70 28.91
CA ARG A 115 -12.75 20.56 29.13
C ARG A 115 -12.49 19.88 27.79
N ASP A 116 -11.24 19.54 27.55
CA ASP A 116 -10.82 18.79 26.38
C ASP A 116 -11.53 17.42 26.35
N ILE A 117 -12.11 17.07 25.20
CA ILE A 117 -12.74 15.77 24.99
C ILE A 117 -11.63 14.78 24.71
N ASN A 118 -11.53 13.71 25.50
CA ASN A 118 -10.53 12.67 25.24
C ASN A 118 -11.06 11.71 24.15
N GLU A 119 -10.67 11.93 22.90
CA GLU A 119 -11.07 11.05 21.79
C GLU A 119 -10.43 9.65 21.90
N CYS A 120 -9.29 9.53 22.60
CA CYS A 120 -8.62 8.26 22.85
C CYS A 120 -9.34 7.36 23.87
N ALA A 121 -10.32 7.86 24.62
CA ALA A 121 -11.06 7.08 25.62
C ALA A 121 -11.79 5.86 25.01
N SER A 122 -12.14 5.94 23.72
CA SER A 122 -12.77 4.85 22.98
C SER A 122 -11.79 3.78 22.46
N SER A 123 -10.48 3.96 22.66
CA SER A 123 -9.42 3.13 22.08
C SER A 123 -9.55 2.95 20.55
N PRO A 124 -9.58 4.04 19.76
CA PRO A 124 -9.90 3.97 18.33
C PRO A 124 -8.79 3.36 17.47
N CYS A 125 -7.54 3.34 17.96
CA CYS A 125 -6.39 2.81 17.24
C CYS A 125 -6.35 1.28 17.32
N LEU A 126 -6.36 0.63 16.16
CA LEU A 126 -6.34 -0.83 16.03
C LEU A 126 -4.91 -1.37 15.97
N ASN A 127 -4.79 -2.69 16.11
CA ASN A 127 -3.57 -3.46 15.82
C ASN A 127 -2.30 -2.98 16.55
N GLY A 128 -2.46 -2.55 17.81
CA GLY A 128 -1.36 -2.06 18.64
C GLY A 128 -0.91 -0.63 18.30
N GLY A 129 -1.71 0.13 17.55
CA GLY A 129 -1.49 1.56 17.35
C GLY A 129 -1.58 2.34 18.66
N THR A 130 -0.73 3.37 18.80
CA THR A 130 -0.76 4.27 19.96
C THR A 130 -1.65 5.46 19.64
N CYS A 131 -2.67 5.69 20.47
CA CYS A 131 -3.56 6.83 20.34
C CYS A 131 -2.93 8.08 20.96
N VAL A 132 -3.01 9.19 20.24
CA VAL A 132 -2.61 10.52 20.69
C VAL A 132 -3.84 11.41 20.67
N ASP A 133 -4.17 11.97 21.82
CA ASP A 133 -5.28 12.89 22.05
C ASP A 133 -4.88 14.28 21.52
N GLU A 134 -5.71 14.88 20.67
CA GLU A 134 -5.49 16.22 20.13
C GLU A 134 -6.77 17.05 20.32
N ALA A 135 -6.66 18.38 20.30
CA ALA A 135 -7.71 19.31 20.73
C ALA A 135 -9.06 19.27 19.97
N SER A 136 -9.29 18.37 19.00
CA SER A 136 -10.55 18.18 18.25
C SER A 136 -10.64 16.85 17.51
N GLN A 137 -9.62 16.01 17.63
CA GLN A 137 -9.45 14.79 16.87
C GLN A 137 -8.43 13.90 17.58
N PHE A 138 -8.34 12.64 17.19
CA PHE A 138 -7.24 11.78 17.59
C PHE A 138 -6.30 11.53 16.41
N SER A 139 -5.05 11.22 16.71
CA SER A 139 -4.14 10.61 15.75
C SER A 139 -3.63 9.26 16.24
N CYS A 140 -3.55 8.29 15.32
CA CYS A 140 -3.00 6.98 15.62
C CYS A 140 -1.58 6.85 15.06
N VAL A 141 -0.62 6.58 15.94
CA VAL A 141 0.73 6.18 15.55
C VAL A 141 0.72 4.68 15.31
N CYS A 142 0.77 4.28 14.05
CA CYS A 142 0.65 2.88 13.65
C CYS A 142 1.97 2.10 13.80
N ALA A 143 1.84 0.84 14.23
CA ALA A 143 2.93 -0.11 14.17
C ALA A 143 3.30 -0.43 12.71
N LYS A 144 4.53 -0.90 12.49
CA LYS A 144 5.02 -1.30 11.16
C LYS A 144 4.07 -2.32 10.52
N GLY A 145 3.66 -2.06 9.27
CA GLY A 145 2.74 -2.92 8.51
C GLY A 145 1.27 -2.48 8.55
N TRP A 146 0.94 -1.43 9.31
CA TRP A 146 -0.42 -0.90 9.45
C TRP A 146 -0.46 0.56 8.99
N ALA A 147 -1.59 1.01 8.45
CA ALA A 147 -1.76 2.40 8.03
C ALA A 147 -3.23 2.86 8.11
N GLY A 148 -3.46 4.12 7.77
CA GLY A 148 -4.78 4.76 7.86
C GLY A 148 -5.04 5.37 9.24
N VAL A 149 -6.18 6.06 9.35
CA VAL A 149 -6.52 6.88 10.53
C VAL A 149 -6.60 6.06 11.82
N THR A 150 -7.01 4.79 11.72
CA THR A 150 -7.18 3.87 12.86
C THR A 150 -6.20 2.69 12.83
N CYS A 151 -5.12 2.75 12.03
CA CYS A 151 -4.15 1.65 11.87
C CYS A 151 -4.77 0.33 11.40
N GLN A 152 -5.56 0.42 10.33
CA GLN A 152 -6.15 -0.73 9.66
C GLN A 152 -5.14 -1.46 8.77
N ASN A 153 -5.51 -2.68 8.37
CA ASN A 153 -4.63 -3.50 7.53
C ASN A 153 -4.45 -2.86 6.16
N ILE A 154 -3.23 -2.94 5.63
CA ILE A 154 -2.94 -2.60 4.24
C ILE A 154 -3.15 -3.87 3.43
N ASP A 155 -3.81 -3.78 2.28
CA ASP A 155 -3.81 -4.89 1.33
C ASP A 155 -2.70 -4.69 0.30
N GLU A 156 -1.50 -5.15 0.63
CA GLU A 156 -0.34 -5.01 -0.28
C GLU A 156 -0.54 -5.79 -1.57
N CYS A 157 -1.35 -6.86 -1.57
CA CYS A 157 -1.63 -7.63 -2.77
C CYS A 157 -2.47 -6.82 -3.76
N GLN A 158 -3.50 -6.12 -3.27
CA GLN A 158 -4.29 -5.24 -4.13
C GLN A 158 -3.48 -4.04 -4.64
N LEU A 159 -2.68 -3.43 -3.78
CA LEU A 159 -1.95 -2.20 -4.11
C LEU A 159 -0.71 -2.44 -4.97
N PHE A 160 0.07 -3.48 -4.67
CA PHE A 160 1.41 -3.68 -5.23
C PHE A 160 1.61 -5.00 -5.99
N HIS A 161 0.69 -5.97 -5.92
CA HIS A 161 0.78 -7.20 -6.72
C HIS A 161 -0.14 -7.16 -7.95
N ASN A 162 -1.39 -6.74 -7.74
CA ASN A 162 -2.39 -6.60 -8.81
C ASN A 162 -2.53 -5.16 -9.32
N GLY A 163 -1.80 -4.22 -8.71
CA GLY A 163 -1.83 -2.80 -9.05
C GLY A 163 -0.84 -2.41 -10.15
N GLN A 164 -0.78 -1.12 -10.45
CA GLN A 164 0.10 -0.55 -11.49
C GLN A 164 1.57 -0.42 -11.05
N ALA A 165 1.86 -0.67 -9.77
CA ALA A 165 3.17 -0.41 -9.14
C ALA A 165 4.19 -1.57 -9.29
N GLY A 166 3.86 -2.61 -10.05
CA GLY A 166 4.73 -3.76 -10.30
C GLY A 166 4.15 -5.07 -9.78
N ARG A 167 4.93 -6.15 -9.85
CA ARG A 167 4.52 -7.49 -9.40
C ARG A 167 5.28 -7.88 -8.13
N LEU A 168 4.65 -7.71 -6.97
CA LEU A 168 5.25 -7.93 -5.64
C LEU A 168 5.76 -9.36 -5.38
N CYS A 169 4.98 -10.34 -5.82
CA CYS A 169 5.27 -11.78 -5.75
C CYS A 169 5.44 -12.32 -7.15
N GLN A 170 6.35 -13.27 -7.34
CA GLN A 170 6.54 -13.91 -8.64
C GLN A 170 5.29 -14.71 -9.08
N HIS A 171 4.60 -15.35 -8.13
CA HIS A 171 3.35 -16.08 -8.41
C HIS A 171 2.13 -15.47 -7.73
N ALA A 172 1.73 -16.00 -6.57
CA ALA A 172 0.53 -15.57 -5.86
C ALA A 172 0.90 -14.74 -4.63
N CYS A 173 0.04 -13.79 -4.29
CA CYS A 173 0.15 -12.94 -3.12
C CYS A 173 -1.01 -13.22 -2.17
N VAL A 174 -0.70 -13.41 -0.89
CA VAL A 174 -1.69 -13.56 0.17
C VAL A 174 -1.53 -12.41 1.16
N ASN A 175 -2.58 -11.59 1.27
CA ASN A 175 -2.64 -10.52 2.26
C ASN A 175 -2.71 -11.12 3.68
N THR A 176 -1.98 -10.53 4.62
CA THR A 176 -1.95 -10.91 6.02
C THR A 176 -2.10 -9.70 6.91
N ALA A 177 -2.42 -9.92 8.18
CA ALA A 177 -2.44 -8.84 9.16
C ALA A 177 -1.03 -8.24 9.33
N GLY A 178 -0.86 -6.97 8.97
CA GLY A 178 0.40 -6.25 9.10
C GLY A 178 1.42 -6.53 7.99
N GLY A 179 1.01 -7.12 6.87
CA GLY A 179 1.91 -7.39 5.75
C GLY A 179 1.34 -8.37 4.73
N TYR A 180 2.21 -8.99 3.94
CA TYR A 180 1.84 -9.99 2.97
C TYR A 180 2.82 -11.16 2.96
N ARG A 181 2.42 -12.28 2.35
CA ARG A 181 3.34 -13.35 1.98
C ARG A 181 3.09 -13.81 0.55
N CYS A 182 4.17 -14.16 -0.13
CA CYS A 182 4.06 -14.79 -1.44
C CYS A 182 3.92 -16.31 -1.28
N THR A 183 3.14 -16.91 -2.15
CA THR A 183 2.97 -18.36 -2.22
C THR A 183 3.28 -18.85 -3.63
N CYS A 184 3.91 -20.02 -3.68
CA CYS A 184 4.29 -20.66 -4.93
C CYS A 184 3.36 -21.83 -5.26
N PRO A 185 3.22 -22.19 -6.54
CA PRO A 185 2.53 -23.41 -6.95
C PRO A 185 3.19 -24.66 -6.37
N ALA A 186 2.47 -25.78 -6.44
CA ALA A 186 3.05 -27.09 -6.11
C ALA A 186 4.30 -27.37 -6.98
N GLY A 187 5.33 -27.98 -6.37
CA GLY A 187 6.63 -28.22 -7.01
C GLY A 187 7.61 -27.05 -6.90
N TYR A 188 7.26 -25.97 -6.18
CA TYR A 188 8.13 -24.81 -5.97
C TYR A 188 8.18 -24.39 -4.50
N ASP A 189 9.38 -24.03 -4.06
CA ASP A 189 9.64 -23.40 -2.78
C ASP A 189 9.80 -21.89 -2.93
N VAL A 190 9.44 -21.15 -1.87
CA VAL A 190 9.65 -19.71 -1.83
C VAL A 190 11.15 -19.42 -1.70
N THR A 191 11.65 -18.46 -2.49
CA THR A 191 13.06 -18.04 -2.44
C THR A 191 13.40 -17.31 -1.13
N ARG A 192 14.69 -17.13 -0.84
CA ARG A 192 15.16 -16.53 0.43
C ARG A 192 14.66 -15.11 0.68
N ASP A 193 14.42 -14.34 -0.37
CA ASP A 193 13.85 -12.99 -0.32
C ASP A 193 12.33 -12.98 -0.11
N GLY A 194 11.69 -14.16 -0.08
CA GLY A 194 10.27 -14.31 0.21
C GLY A 194 9.33 -13.94 -0.94
N ARG A 195 9.86 -13.66 -2.13
CA ARG A 195 9.10 -13.10 -3.27
C ARG A 195 9.08 -14.00 -4.51
N GLY A 196 10.13 -14.77 -4.72
CA GLY A 196 10.29 -15.67 -5.86
C GLY A 196 9.88 -17.10 -5.54
N CYS A 197 9.81 -17.90 -6.60
CA CYS A 197 9.55 -19.32 -6.60
C CYS A 197 10.73 -20.05 -7.23
N LYS A 198 11.27 -21.02 -6.50
CA LYS A 198 12.36 -21.86 -6.93
C LYS A 198 11.86 -23.29 -7.05
N ASP A 199 12.16 -23.90 -8.20
CA ASP A 199 11.88 -25.31 -8.47
C ASP A 199 12.45 -26.23 -7.38
N ILE A 200 11.64 -27.19 -6.95
CA ILE A 200 12.04 -28.25 -6.03
C ILE A 200 12.64 -29.38 -6.87
N ASP A 201 13.91 -29.70 -6.65
CA ASP A 201 14.51 -30.85 -7.33
C ASP A 201 14.11 -32.15 -6.63
N GLU A 202 13.02 -32.80 -7.05
CA GLU A 202 12.54 -34.03 -6.42
C GLU A 202 13.47 -35.22 -6.68
N CYS A 203 14.31 -35.15 -7.72
CA CYS A 203 15.32 -36.17 -8.00
C CYS A 203 16.50 -36.07 -7.03
N ALA A 204 16.98 -34.87 -6.72
CA ALA A 204 18.05 -34.64 -5.75
C ALA A 204 17.58 -34.84 -4.30
N THR A 205 16.35 -34.43 -3.99
CA THR A 205 15.76 -34.52 -2.64
C THR A 205 15.14 -35.88 -2.33
N ARG A 206 15.07 -36.79 -3.32
CA ARG A 206 14.44 -38.11 -3.22
C ARG A 206 12.94 -38.06 -2.83
N LEU A 207 12.27 -37.00 -3.25
CA LEU A 207 10.81 -36.85 -3.12
C LEU A 207 10.05 -37.44 -4.31
N ASN A 208 10.76 -37.95 -5.32
CA ASN A 208 10.18 -38.64 -6.45
C ASN A 208 9.67 -40.05 -6.07
N ASN A 209 8.69 -40.55 -6.83
CA ASN A 209 8.12 -41.89 -6.66
C ASN A 209 8.59 -42.90 -7.73
N CYS A 210 9.76 -42.67 -8.33
CA CYS A 210 10.25 -43.51 -9.42
C CYS A 210 10.62 -44.92 -8.93
N THR A 211 10.30 -45.93 -9.73
CA THR A 211 10.72 -47.32 -9.48
C THR A 211 12.22 -47.51 -9.78
N LYS A 212 12.83 -48.58 -9.27
CA LYS A 212 14.28 -48.83 -9.43
C LYS A 212 14.75 -48.96 -10.90
N ASP A 213 13.86 -49.35 -11.80
CA ASP A 213 14.10 -49.49 -13.23
C ASP A 213 13.87 -48.19 -14.03
N GLN A 214 13.37 -47.15 -13.36
CA GLN A 214 13.15 -45.81 -13.93
C GLN A 214 14.29 -44.88 -13.58
N THR A 215 14.52 -43.90 -14.45
CA THR A 215 15.43 -42.78 -14.18
C THR A 215 14.61 -41.54 -13.89
N CYS A 216 14.92 -40.86 -12.79
CA CYS A 216 14.27 -39.60 -12.42
C CYS A 216 14.88 -38.45 -13.24
N ILE A 217 14.01 -37.65 -13.86
CA ILE A 217 14.37 -36.39 -14.51
C ILE A 217 13.65 -35.26 -13.79
N ASN A 218 14.42 -34.31 -13.27
CA ASN A 218 13.85 -33.11 -12.66
C ASN A 218 13.29 -32.20 -13.75
N THR A 219 12.08 -31.66 -13.54
CA THR A 219 11.39 -30.77 -14.46
C THR A 219 10.93 -29.52 -13.72
N ASN A 220 10.64 -28.43 -14.44
CA ASN A 220 10.23 -27.20 -13.75
C ASN A 220 8.80 -27.38 -13.19
N GLY A 221 8.70 -27.53 -11.87
CA GLY A 221 7.46 -27.74 -11.11
C GLY A 221 7.14 -29.20 -10.83
N GLY A 222 8.09 -30.11 -10.97
CA GLY A 222 7.88 -31.52 -10.69
C GLY A 222 8.96 -32.42 -11.27
N PHE A 223 8.68 -33.70 -11.37
CA PHE A 223 9.62 -34.68 -11.92
C PHE A 223 8.94 -35.65 -12.87
N GLN A 224 9.75 -36.33 -13.68
CA GLN A 224 9.32 -37.38 -14.59
C GLN A 224 10.15 -38.65 -14.39
N CYS A 225 9.46 -39.77 -14.24
CA CYS A 225 10.08 -41.08 -14.14
C CYS A 225 10.08 -41.73 -15.51
N VAL A 226 11.23 -41.73 -16.18
CA VAL A 226 11.36 -42.25 -17.54
C VAL A 226 11.99 -43.63 -17.53
N ARG A 227 11.39 -44.56 -18.27
CA ARG A 227 11.99 -45.85 -18.58
C ARG A 227 12.59 -45.78 -19.98
N VAL A 228 13.90 -45.98 -20.06
CA VAL A 228 14.60 -46.10 -21.34
C VAL A 228 14.66 -47.56 -21.75
N GLU A 229 13.96 -47.87 -22.85
CA GLU A 229 13.99 -49.15 -23.54
C GLU A 229 14.83 -49.03 -24.82
N CYS A 230 15.72 -49.99 -25.06
CA CYS A 230 16.53 -49.99 -26.26
C CYS A 230 15.69 -50.33 -27.50
N PRO A 231 15.94 -49.67 -28.65
CA PRO A 231 15.14 -49.85 -29.84
C PRO A 231 15.29 -51.27 -30.40
N LYS A 232 14.16 -51.84 -30.83
CA LYS A 232 14.11 -53.13 -31.52
C LYS A 232 14.15 -52.89 -33.03
N ILE A 233 15.30 -53.11 -33.64
CA ILE A 233 15.51 -52.91 -35.08
C ILE A 233 15.70 -54.27 -35.76
N PRO A 234 15.09 -54.51 -36.93
CA PRO A 234 15.36 -55.72 -37.71
C PRO A 234 16.87 -55.86 -37.97
N ASN A 235 17.42 -57.05 -37.76
CA ASN A 235 18.83 -57.38 -37.98
C ASN A 235 19.86 -56.74 -37.03
N ALA A 236 19.44 -56.01 -35.97
CA ALA A 236 20.36 -55.46 -34.97
C ALA A 236 19.78 -55.55 -33.55
N THR A 237 20.60 -55.96 -32.58
CA THR A 237 20.23 -56.01 -31.16
C THR A 237 21.03 -54.98 -30.36
N TYR A 238 20.39 -54.36 -29.37
CA TYR A 238 20.96 -53.32 -28.54
C TYR A 238 20.87 -53.70 -27.06
N ILE A 239 21.93 -53.39 -26.31
CA ILE A 239 22.00 -53.58 -24.86
C ILE A 239 22.05 -52.22 -24.16
N LYS A 240 21.41 -52.13 -22.99
CA LYS A 240 21.43 -50.92 -22.17
C LYS A 240 22.76 -50.85 -21.43
N THR A 241 23.61 -49.88 -21.77
CA THR A 241 24.95 -49.70 -21.17
C THR A 241 24.98 -48.61 -20.11
N SER A 242 24.00 -47.71 -20.11
CA SER A 242 23.76 -46.76 -19.02
C SER A 242 22.26 -46.45 -18.92
N PRO A 243 21.78 -45.75 -17.86
CA PRO A 243 20.38 -45.36 -17.73
C PRO A 243 19.78 -44.71 -18.97
N MET A 244 20.59 -43.93 -19.71
CA MET A 244 20.18 -43.16 -20.89
C MET A 244 20.91 -43.57 -22.19
N ARG A 245 21.55 -44.76 -22.22
CA ARG A 245 22.35 -45.18 -23.38
C ARG A 245 22.19 -46.65 -23.72
N CYS A 246 22.04 -46.93 -25.01
CA CYS A 246 22.04 -48.26 -25.59
C CYS A 246 23.18 -48.39 -26.60
N GLU A 247 23.89 -49.50 -26.58
CA GLU A 247 24.92 -49.83 -27.57
C GLU A 247 24.52 -51.07 -28.36
N ARG A 248 24.84 -51.09 -29.65
CA ARG A 248 24.57 -52.22 -30.53
C ARG A 248 25.54 -53.36 -30.21
N ASN A 249 25.03 -54.59 -30.20
CA ASN A 249 25.89 -55.77 -30.18
C ASN A 249 26.74 -55.83 -31.47
N PRO A 250 27.93 -56.46 -31.43
CA PRO A 250 28.74 -56.68 -32.61
C PRO A 250 27.94 -57.36 -33.73
N CYS A 251 28.01 -56.83 -34.96
CA CYS A 251 27.36 -57.44 -36.10
C CYS A 251 28.12 -58.72 -36.51
N PRO A 252 27.43 -59.81 -36.89
CA PRO A 252 28.07 -60.94 -37.56
C PRO A 252 28.79 -60.48 -38.83
N MET A 253 29.92 -61.14 -39.17
CA MET A 253 30.88 -60.69 -40.21
C MET A 253 30.27 -60.39 -41.59
N ASP A 254 29.09 -60.93 -41.92
CA ASP A 254 28.42 -60.75 -43.22
C ASP A 254 27.07 -60.00 -43.17
N ASN A 255 26.63 -59.53 -42.00
CA ASN A 255 25.34 -58.85 -41.90
C ASN A 255 25.44 -57.37 -42.27
N LYS A 256 25.45 -57.10 -43.58
CA LYS A 256 25.53 -55.75 -44.16
C LYS A 256 24.35 -54.84 -43.74
N ALA A 257 23.20 -55.43 -43.43
CA ALA A 257 22.06 -54.68 -42.89
C ALA A 257 22.30 -54.21 -41.45
N CYS A 258 22.93 -55.05 -40.61
CA CYS A 258 23.30 -54.69 -39.23
C CYS A 258 24.35 -53.58 -39.19
N SER A 259 25.38 -53.65 -40.03
CA SER A 259 26.47 -52.66 -40.04
C SER A 259 26.02 -51.27 -40.48
N GLN A 260 24.88 -51.17 -41.20
CA GLN A 260 24.24 -49.91 -41.58
C GLN A 260 23.37 -49.29 -40.46
N THR A 261 23.11 -50.01 -39.37
CA THR A 261 22.33 -49.48 -38.24
C THR A 261 23.20 -48.60 -37.32
N PRO A 262 22.59 -47.78 -36.44
CA PRO A 262 23.30 -47.01 -35.41
C PRO A 262 24.22 -47.85 -34.51
N ASN A 263 25.41 -47.35 -34.18
CA ASN A 263 26.29 -48.02 -33.20
C ASN A 263 25.77 -47.86 -31.76
N SER A 264 25.11 -46.73 -31.47
CA SER A 264 24.54 -46.45 -30.16
C SER A 264 23.37 -45.48 -30.25
N PHE A 265 22.47 -45.56 -29.28
CA PHE A 265 21.39 -44.61 -29.04
C PHE A 265 21.60 -43.93 -27.69
N SER A 266 21.52 -42.61 -27.67
CA SER A 266 21.58 -41.80 -26.46
C SER A 266 20.30 -40.98 -26.30
N TYR A 267 19.77 -40.94 -25.09
CA TYR A 267 18.54 -40.23 -24.74
C TYR A 267 18.90 -38.99 -23.93
N HIS A 268 18.43 -37.83 -24.37
CA HIS A 268 18.68 -36.55 -23.71
C HIS A 268 17.35 -35.90 -23.36
N TYR A 269 17.21 -35.52 -22.08
CA TYR A 269 16.01 -34.88 -21.56
C TYR A 269 16.32 -33.43 -21.20
N LEU A 270 15.45 -32.53 -21.62
CA LEU A 270 15.57 -31.10 -21.34
C LEU A 270 14.26 -30.60 -20.76
N SER A 271 14.34 -29.93 -19.61
CA SER A 271 13.21 -29.21 -19.02
C SER A 271 13.24 -27.75 -19.50
N LEU A 272 12.09 -27.26 -19.98
CA LEU A 272 11.89 -25.87 -20.38
C LEU A 272 10.62 -25.31 -19.72
N VAL A 273 10.57 -23.99 -19.62
CA VAL A 273 9.38 -23.26 -19.12
C VAL A 273 8.30 -23.22 -20.22
N SER A 274 7.02 -23.32 -19.83
CA SER A 274 5.89 -23.11 -20.74
C SER A 274 5.86 -21.72 -21.32
N ASN A 275 5.21 -21.59 -22.48
CA ASN A 275 4.89 -20.31 -23.13
C ASN A 275 6.05 -19.67 -23.93
N LEU A 276 6.88 -20.49 -24.58
CA LEU A 276 7.71 -20.03 -25.69
C LEU A 276 6.80 -19.61 -26.87
N SER A 277 6.21 -18.42 -26.76
CA SER A 277 5.38 -17.77 -27.78
C SER A 277 6.20 -17.42 -29.03
N ALA A 278 7.53 -17.32 -28.88
CA ALA A 278 8.52 -17.39 -29.95
C ALA A 278 9.75 -18.18 -29.45
N PRO A 279 9.84 -19.50 -29.71
CA PRO A 279 11.00 -20.24 -29.28
C PRO A 279 12.17 -19.87 -30.19
N ARG A 280 13.20 -19.26 -29.62
CA ARG A 280 14.56 -19.34 -30.15
C ARG A 280 15.40 -20.12 -29.17
N VAL A 281 14.96 -21.35 -28.89
CA VAL A 281 15.74 -22.27 -28.09
C VAL A 281 16.67 -23.00 -29.04
N MET A 282 17.96 -22.70 -28.91
CA MET A 282 19.01 -23.37 -29.68
C MET A 282 19.55 -24.54 -28.87
N PHE A 283 19.52 -25.71 -29.49
CA PHE A 283 20.11 -26.93 -28.94
C PHE A 283 21.36 -27.25 -29.73
N ARG A 284 22.46 -27.60 -29.03
CA ARG A 284 23.70 -28.01 -29.66
C ARG A 284 23.90 -29.51 -29.49
N VAL A 285 23.83 -30.24 -30.60
CA VAL A 285 24.19 -31.66 -30.67
C VAL A 285 25.66 -31.75 -31.09
N SER A 286 26.47 -32.56 -30.41
CA SER A 286 27.91 -32.66 -30.69
C SER A 286 28.36 -34.12 -30.86
N ALA A 287 29.33 -34.38 -31.72
CA ALA A 287 29.96 -35.68 -31.86
C ALA A 287 31.07 -35.88 -30.80
N LEU A 288 31.16 -37.08 -30.21
CA LEU A 288 32.16 -37.43 -29.19
C LEU A 288 33.56 -37.75 -29.75
N ARG A 289 33.69 -37.94 -31.06
CA ARG A 289 34.97 -38.17 -31.75
C ARG A 289 35.18 -37.10 -32.82
N GLN A 290 36.45 -36.77 -33.10
CA GLN A 290 36.84 -36.07 -34.32
C GLN A 290 36.58 -37.00 -35.51
N VAL A 291 35.34 -37.02 -35.98
CA VAL A 291 34.99 -37.53 -37.31
C VAL A 291 35.38 -36.41 -38.30
N GLY A 292 35.79 -36.77 -39.52
CA GLY A 292 36.43 -35.85 -40.49
C GLY A 292 35.67 -34.54 -40.78
N ASP A 293 36.26 -33.72 -41.65
CA ASP A 293 35.92 -32.30 -41.85
C ASP A 293 34.53 -31.98 -42.44
N THR A 294 33.64 -32.97 -42.56
CA THR A 294 32.44 -32.86 -43.40
C THR A 294 31.17 -33.48 -42.80
N LEU A 295 30.85 -33.20 -41.54
CA LEU A 295 29.59 -33.68 -40.95
C LEU A 295 28.38 -32.81 -41.32
N ARG A 296 27.26 -33.45 -41.67
CA ARG A 296 25.96 -32.81 -41.87
C ARG A 296 24.89 -33.42 -40.98
N PHE A 297 24.20 -32.57 -40.21
CA PHE A 297 23.05 -32.96 -39.39
C PHE A 297 21.72 -32.80 -40.16
N SER A 298 20.82 -33.77 -40.04
CA SER A 298 19.48 -33.75 -40.65
C SER A 298 18.42 -34.21 -39.66
N LEU A 299 17.22 -33.60 -39.71
CA LEU A 299 16.06 -34.02 -38.92
C LEU A 299 15.40 -35.25 -39.56
N LEU A 300 15.28 -36.31 -38.79
CA LEU A 300 14.58 -37.54 -39.15
C LEU A 300 13.13 -37.52 -38.66
N GLY A 301 12.29 -38.33 -39.32
CA GLY A 301 10.90 -38.57 -38.94
C GLY A 301 9.85 -37.72 -39.67
N GLY A 302 8.58 -37.90 -39.25
CA GLY A 302 7.40 -37.43 -39.98
C GLY A 302 7.02 -35.96 -39.78
N ARG A 303 5.83 -35.58 -40.26
CA ARG A 303 5.26 -34.22 -40.14
C ARG A 303 5.29 -33.64 -38.71
N PRO A 304 5.05 -34.40 -37.62
CA PRO A 304 5.07 -33.84 -36.26
C PRO A 304 6.43 -33.26 -35.85
N ILE A 305 7.53 -33.98 -36.11
CA ILE A 305 8.88 -33.56 -35.73
C ILE A 305 9.27 -32.29 -36.51
N ARG A 306 9.01 -32.28 -37.82
CA ARG A 306 9.28 -31.15 -38.71
C ARG A 306 8.39 -29.93 -38.47
N ARG A 307 7.29 -30.08 -37.72
CA ARG A 307 6.45 -28.95 -37.29
C ARG A 307 7.14 -28.18 -36.15
N TYR A 308 7.84 -28.86 -35.26
CA TYR A 308 8.42 -28.23 -34.07
C TYR A 308 9.89 -27.83 -34.24
N PHE A 309 10.68 -28.57 -35.03
CA PHE A 309 12.13 -28.36 -35.11
C PHE A 309 12.61 -28.05 -36.52
N THR A 310 13.67 -27.23 -36.62
CA THR A 310 14.47 -27.05 -37.84
C THR A 310 15.95 -27.17 -37.51
N VAL A 311 16.75 -27.64 -38.47
CA VAL A 311 18.22 -27.57 -38.38
C VAL A 311 18.64 -26.18 -38.85
N GLN A 312 19.21 -25.39 -37.94
CA GLN A 312 19.63 -24.02 -38.23
C GLN A 312 21.05 -23.97 -38.78
N ARG A 313 21.96 -24.76 -38.21
CA ARG A 313 23.36 -24.82 -38.62
C ARG A 313 23.95 -26.21 -38.39
N SER A 314 24.91 -26.56 -39.23
CA SER A 314 25.74 -27.76 -39.12
C SER A 314 27.18 -27.36 -39.37
N ASP A 315 28.08 -27.73 -38.46
CA ASP A 315 29.54 -27.62 -38.65
C ASP A 315 30.21 -29.00 -38.46
N ARG A 316 31.55 -29.02 -38.45
CA ARG A 316 32.36 -30.25 -38.41
C ARG A 316 32.13 -31.10 -37.16
N LEU A 317 31.69 -30.51 -36.05
CA LEU A 317 31.53 -31.21 -34.78
C LEU A 317 30.13 -31.11 -34.21
N THR A 318 29.36 -30.09 -34.61
CA THR A 318 28.12 -29.71 -33.94
C THR A 318 26.99 -29.33 -34.90
N GLY A 319 25.77 -29.74 -34.53
CA GLY A 319 24.52 -29.41 -35.19
C GLY A 319 23.64 -28.58 -34.26
N GLN A 320 23.07 -27.49 -34.78
CA GLN A 320 22.15 -26.63 -34.05
C GLN A 320 20.71 -26.88 -34.49
N LEU A 321 19.88 -27.33 -33.54
CA LEU A 321 18.43 -27.44 -33.72
C LEU A 321 17.75 -26.21 -33.13
N MET A 322 16.73 -25.71 -33.80
CA MET A 322 15.88 -24.61 -33.34
C MET A 322 14.45 -25.12 -33.17
N LEU A 323 13.88 -24.92 -31.99
CA LEU A 323 12.44 -25.07 -31.80
C LEU A 323 11.75 -23.87 -32.48
N VAL A 324 10.88 -24.09 -33.46
CA VAL A 324 10.29 -23.02 -34.31
C VAL A 324 8.79 -22.83 -34.13
N SER A 325 8.12 -23.76 -33.43
CA SER A 325 6.69 -23.68 -33.16
C SER A 325 6.42 -23.61 -31.66
N PRO A 326 5.43 -22.81 -31.23
CA PRO A 326 5.04 -22.74 -29.83
C PRO A 326 4.52 -24.10 -29.34
N VAL A 327 4.78 -24.40 -28.07
CA VAL A 327 4.38 -25.63 -27.41
C VAL A 327 3.44 -25.27 -26.27
N GLN A 328 2.21 -25.78 -26.32
CA GLN A 328 1.19 -25.49 -25.32
C GLN A 328 1.16 -26.59 -24.25
N GLY A 329 1.24 -26.17 -22.99
CA GLY A 329 1.15 -27.06 -21.83
C GLY A 329 2.28 -28.07 -21.69
N PRO A 330 2.18 -28.98 -20.72
CA PRO A 330 3.13 -30.07 -20.56
C PRO A 330 3.04 -31.02 -21.75
N ALA A 331 4.06 -30.96 -22.60
CA ALA A 331 4.17 -31.78 -23.79
C ALA A 331 5.54 -32.45 -23.82
N THR A 332 5.56 -33.69 -24.30
CA THR A 332 6.78 -34.44 -24.63
C THR A 332 7.03 -34.30 -26.12
N LEU A 333 8.06 -33.55 -26.52
CA LEU A 333 8.48 -33.46 -27.92
C LEU A 333 9.69 -34.35 -28.16
N GLU A 334 9.66 -35.10 -29.24
CA GLU A 334 10.75 -35.98 -29.65
C GLU A 334 11.39 -35.44 -30.92
N ALA A 335 12.71 -35.27 -30.93
CA ALA A 335 13.47 -34.99 -32.14
C ALA A 335 14.47 -36.11 -32.40
N GLU A 336 14.45 -36.64 -33.62
CA GLU A 336 15.45 -37.57 -34.13
C GLU A 336 16.36 -36.82 -35.10
N VAL A 337 17.67 -36.96 -34.92
CA VAL A 337 18.67 -36.36 -35.81
C VAL A 337 19.57 -37.45 -36.36
N GLU A 338 19.98 -37.31 -37.61
CA GLU A 338 21.04 -38.13 -38.22
C GLU A 338 22.24 -37.24 -38.58
N MET A 339 23.42 -37.86 -38.55
CA MET A 339 24.69 -37.26 -38.92
C MET A 339 25.26 -38.04 -40.12
N MET A 340 25.65 -37.33 -41.17
CA MET A 340 26.22 -37.92 -42.40
C MET A 340 27.58 -37.30 -42.74
N GLU A 341 28.47 -38.06 -43.37
CA GLU A 341 29.72 -37.55 -43.95
C GLU A 341 29.47 -37.01 -45.37
N LEU A 342 29.87 -35.77 -45.65
CA LEU A 342 29.55 -35.05 -46.89
C LEU A 342 30.41 -35.55 -48.06
N GLU A 343 31.68 -35.85 -47.82
CA GLU A 343 32.67 -36.11 -48.88
C GLU A 343 32.53 -37.50 -49.51
N ARG A 344 32.27 -38.53 -48.73
CA ARG A 344 32.21 -39.92 -49.23
C ARG A 344 30.83 -40.38 -49.67
N ARG A 345 29.77 -39.61 -49.36
CA ARG A 345 28.36 -40.07 -49.45
C ARG A 345 28.13 -41.45 -48.79
N GLU A 346 29.01 -41.85 -47.89
CA GLU A 346 28.90 -43.09 -47.13
C GLU A 346 28.36 -42.77 -45.73
N GLN A 347 27.41 -43.59 -45.29
CA GLN A 347 26.77 -43.44 -43.99
C GLN A 347 27.74 -43.91 -42.90
N LEU A 348 28.57 -43.00 -42.36
CA LEU A 348 29.59 -43.30 -41.32
C LEU A 348 29.01 -43.75 -39.95
N GLY A 349 27.70 -43.95 -39.87
CA GLY A 349 27.01 -44.37 -38.66
C GLY A 349 25.85 -43.44 -38.38
N ARG A 350 24.67 -44.01 -38.24
CA ARG A 350 23.45 -43.28 -37.92
C ARG A 350 23.46 -43.01 -36.41
N TYR A 351 23.73 -41.78 -35.98
CA TYR A 351 23.63 -41.42 -34.56
C TYR A 351 22.26 -40.84 -34.28
N ILE A 352 21.32 -41.68 -33.87
CA ILE A 352 19.98 -41.22 -33.51
C ILE A 352 20.05 -40.72 -32.07
N THR A 353 20.06 -39.41 -31.91
CA THR A 353 19.75 -38.78 -30.62
C THR A 353 18.25 -38.59 -30.53
N LYS A 354 17.65 -39.00 -29.42
CA LYS A 354 16.25 -38.71 -29.09
C LYS A 354 16.25 -37.62 -28.03
N VAL A 355 15.86 -36.41 -28.43
CA VAL A 355 15.70 -35.28 -27.50
C VAL A 355 14.25 -35.27 -27.04
N THR A 356 14.03 -35.46 -25.75
CA THR A 356 12.72 -35.31 -25.11
C THR A 356 12.66 -34.03 -24.33
N MET A 357 11.67 -33.19 -24.63
CA MET A 357 11.49 -31.90 -23.95
C MET A 357 10.28 -31.99 -23.01
N PHE A 358 10.43 -31.49 -21.79
CA PHE A 358 9.32 -31.29 -20.85
C PHE A 358 9.05 -29.80 -20.73
N VAL A 359 7.78 -29.43 -20.84
CA VAL A 359 7.34 -28.04 -20.76
C VAL A 359 6.55 -27.89 -19.47
N SER A 360 6.90 -26.91 -18.63
CA SER A 360 6.12 -26.63 -17.41
C SER A 360 4.69 -26.19 -17.74
N GLN A 361 3.85 -26.00 -16.72
CA GLN A 361 2.54 -25.35 -16.87
C GLN A 361 2.51 -23.91 -16.35
N TYR A 362 3.59 -23.48 -15.68
CA TYR A 362 3.69 -22.17 -15.04
C TYR A 362 4.69 -21.28 -15.77
N ASP A 363 4.37 -19.99 -15.83
CA ASP A 363 5.18 -18.91 -16.39
C ASP A 363 5.78 -18.14 -15.21
N PHE A 364 7.11 -18.02 -15.15
CA PHE A 364 7.86 -17.52 -13.99
C PHE A 364 8.77 -16.36 -14.34
#